data_AF-A0A815LI04-F1
#
_entry.id   AF-A0A815LI04-F1
#
_cell.length_a   1.000
_cell.length_b   1.000
_cell.length_c   1.000
_cell.angle_alpha   90.00
_cell.angle_beta   90.00
_cell.angle_gamma   90.00
#
_symmetry.space_group_name_H-M   'P 1'
#
loop_
_entity.id
_entity.type
_entity.pdbx_description
1 polymer ?
#
loop_
_entity_poly.entity_id
_entity_poly.type
_entity_poly.pdbx_seq_one_letter_code
_entity_poly.pdbx_strand_id
1 'polypeptide(L)'
;MLLPILLSLLIYLRLLNAIIPFDGIIHRSTDGSSYAYLSPPKTGNHASFIEQMTPSGTLAIAWFTGGENEPNCSIALSLLHIGSQQFTPGVIVSERANYSNQNPVLFWDNQTQILHLYHSSQLGNAGEINSQIWHVQSKDQGVTWSTAEPFYTMSGSFDRNRII
;
A
#
# COMPACT_ATOMS: atom_id res chain seq x y z
N MET A 1 -42.98 -24.29 -12.52
CA MET A 1 -41.80 -24.17 -13.42
C MET A 1 -41.22 -22.76 -13.51
N LEU A 2 -41.99 -21.68 -13.25
CA LEU A 2 -41.52 -20.28 -13.31
C LEU A 2 -40.69 -19.81 -12.10
N LEU A 3 -40.98 -20.33 -10.90
CA LEU A 3 -40.28 -19.97 -9.66
C LEU A 3 -38.75 -20.26 -9.65
N PRO A 4 -38.26 -21.42 -10.13
CA PRO A 4 -36.82 -21.67 -10.16
C PRO A 4 -36.09 -20.75 -11.16
N ILE A 5 -36.72 -20.40 -12.28
CA ILE A 5 -36.15 -19.49 -13.30
C ILE A 5 -36.00 -18.07 -12.72
N LEU A 6 -37.02 -17.60 -11.99
CA LEU A 6 -36.99 -16.28 -11.35
C LEU A 6 -35.90 -16.20 -10.27
N LEU A 7 -35.75 -17.26 -9.47
CA LEU A 7 -34.73 -17.36 -8.43
C LEU A 7 -33.31 -17.38 -9.02
N SER A 8 -33.09 -18.16 -10.09
CA SER A 8 -31.81 -18.18 -10.81
C SER A 8 -31.46 -16.82 -11.42
N LEU A 9 -32.44 -16.09 -11.97
CA LEU A 9 -32.23 -14.76 -12.52
C LEU A 9 -31.88 -13.74 -11.42
N LEU A 10 -32.56 -13.80 -10.26
CA LEU A 10 -32.27 -12.96 -9.10
C LEU A 10 -30.87 -13.22 -8.52
N ILE A 11 -30.46 -14.49 -8.44
CA ILE A 11 -29.10 -14.87 -8.02
C ILE A 11 -28.07 -14.36 -9.03
N TYR A 12 -28.31 -14.54 -10.32
CA TYR A 12 -27.41 -14.08 -11.39
C TYR A 12 -27.27 -12.55 -11.41
N LEU A 13 -28.36 -11.81 -11.22
CA LEU A 13 -28.34 -10.35 -11.09
C LEU A 13 -27.60 -9.88 -9.83
N ARG A 14 -27.69 -10.61 -8.71
CA ARG A 14 -26.87 -10.33 -7.52
C ARG A 14 -25.39 -10.62 -7.75
N LEU A 15 -25.06 -11.65 -8.52
CA LEU A 15 -23.68 -11.97 -8.89
C LEU A 15 -23.09 -10.93 -9.86
N LEU A 16 -23.88 -10.39 -10.79
CA LEU A 16 -23.47 -9.28 -11.67
C LEU A 16 -23.18 -7.99 -10.89
N ASN A 17 -23.90 -7.76 -9.79
CA ASN A 17 -23.67 -6.64 -8.86
C ASN A 17 -22.56 -6.91 -7.83
N ALA A 18 -21.92 -8.08 -7.87
CA ALA A 18 -20.83 -8.46 -6.96
C ALA A 18 -19.43 -8.24 -7.57
N ILE A 19 -19.31 -7.37 -8.58
CA ILE A 19 -18.01 -6.88 -9.02
C ILE A 19 -17.54 -5.88 -7.96
N ILE A 20 -16.47 -6.22 -7.26
CA ILE A 20 -15.76 -5.28 -6.39
C ILE A 20 -14.98 -4.33 -7.29
N PRO A 21 -15.36 -3.04 -7.40
CA PRO A 21 -14.61 -2.11 -8.23
C PRO A 21 -13.31 -1.73 -7.49
N PHE A 22 -12.16 -1.97 -8.12
CA PHE A 22 -10.86 -1.50 -7.63
C PHE A 22 -10.64 -0.03 -8.05
N ASP A 23 -11.62 0.82 -7.77
CA ASP A 23 -11.67 2.23 -8.19
C ASP A 23 -11.06 3.19 -7.16
N GLY A 24 -10.68 2.69 -5.98
CA GLY A 24 -10.18 3.50 -4.87
C GLY A 24 -11.22 4.43 -4.26
N ILE A 25 -12.52 4.29 -4.60
CA ILE A 25 -13.59 5.14 -4.08
C ILE A 25 -14.00 4.64 -2.70
N ILE A 26 -14.26 5.59 -1.79
CA ILE A 26 -14.74 5.30 -0.45
C ILE A 26 -16.23 5.01 -0.52
N HIS A 27 -16.60 3.79 -0.14
CA HIS A 27 -17.97 3.34 0.02
C HIS A 27 -18.33 3.26 1.49
N ARG A 28 -19.59 3.58 1.80
CA ARG A 28 -20.15 3.47 3.15
C ARG A 28 -20.75 2.08 3.33
N SER A 29 -20.39 1.41 4.43
CA SER A 29 -21.02 0.15 4.85
C SER A 29 -22.18 0.43 5.81
N THR A 30 -23.11 -0.53 5.91
CA THR A 30 -24.29 -0.44 6.79
C THR A 30 -23.94 -0.51 8.27
N ASP A 31 -22.77 -1.03 8.62
CA ASP A 31 -22.24 -1.04 9.99
C ASP A 31 -21.60 0.29 10.42
N GLY A 32 -21.62 1.31 9.54
CA GLY A 32 -21.01 2.62 9.81
C GLY A 32 -19.52 2.68 9.51
N SER A 33 -18.89 1.61 9.00
CA SER A 33 -17.54 1.65 8.47
C SER A 33 -17.49 2.23 7.05
N SER A 34 -16.30 2.50 6.56
CA SER A 34 -16.06 2.87 5.17
C SER A 34 -14.90 2.06 4.61
N TYR A 35 -14.99 1.71 3.34
CA TYR A 35 -14.01 0.87 2.67
C TYR A 35 -13.74 1.38 1.26
N ALA A 36 -12.57 1.09 0.74
CA ALA A 36 -12.18 1.32 -0.64
C ALA A 36 -11.29 0.16 -1.09
N TYR A 37 -11.36 -0.20 -2.37
CA TYR A 37 -10.49 -1.21 -2.95
C TYR A 37 -9.50 -0.54 -3.90
N LEU A 38 -8.21 -0.65 -3.58
CA LEU A 38 -7.14 -0.02 -4.36
C LEU A 38 -6.56 -1.03 -5.34
N SER A 39 -6.38 -0.60 -6.59
CA SER A 39 -5.69 -1.42 -7.60
C SER A 39 -4.17 -1.41 -7.35
N PRO A 40 -3.52 -2.57 -7.14
CA PRO A 40 -2.08 -2.62 -6.96
C PRO A 40 -1.35 -2.42 -8.29
N PRO A 41 -0.22 -1.69 -8.32
CA PRO A 41 0.54 -1.47 -9.56
C PRO A 41 1.15 -2.73 -10.18
N LYS A 42 1.37 -3.77 -9.37
CA LYS A 42 1.89 -5.08 -9.79
C LYS A 42 1.01 -6.20 -9.25
N THR A 43 1.25 -7.42 -9.73
CA THR A 43 0.55 -8.61 -9.24
C THR A 43 0.88 -8.87 -7.77
N GLY A 44 -0.13 -8.87 -6.92
CA GLY A 44 0.03 -9.08 -5.47
C GLY A 44 0.22 -7.79 -4.69
N ASN A 45 -0.25 -7.82 -3.45
CA ASN A 45 -0.12 -6.75 -2.48
C ASN A 45 -0.22 -7.30 -1.06
N HIS A 46 0.68 -6.89 -0.17
CA HIS A 46 0.66 -7.35 1.21
C HIS A 46 1.42 -6.37 2.13
N ALA A 47 1.33 -6.61 3.45
CA ALA A 47 1.92 -5.79 4.52
C ALA A 47 1.68 -4.27 4.36
N SER A 48 0.41 -3.86 4.30
CA SER A 48 0.06 -2.44 4.21
C SER A 48 0.31 -1.68 5.51
N PHE A 49 0.67 -0.40 5.39
CA PHE A 49 0.81 0.55 6.50
C PHE A 49 0.11 1.86 6.14
N ILE A 50 -0.55 2.50 7.11
CA ILE A 50 -1.24 3.78 6.93
C ILE A 50 -0.67 4.83 7.87
N GLU A 51 -0.53 6.07 7.39
CA GLU A 51 -0.16 7.23 8.19
C GLU A 51 -1.04 8.44 7.86
N GLN A 52 -1.43 9.19 8.89
CA GLN A 52 -2.11 10.47 8.71
C GLN A 52 -1.11 11.62 8.85
N MET A 53 -1.05 12.49 7.83
CA MET A 53 -0.21 13.68 7.86
C MET A 53 -0.96 14.86 8.49
N THR A 54 -0.37 15.52 9.48
CA THR A 54 -0.94 16.73 10.10
C THR A 54 -0.09 17.97 9.78
N PRO A 55 -0.73 19.13 9.53
CA PRO A 55 -2.15 19.44 9.70
C PRO A 55 -3.04 19.16 8.48
N SER A 56 -2.49 18.71 7.34
CA SER A 56 -3.28 18.59 6.10
C SER A 56 -4.42 17.57 6.20
N GLY A 57 -4.31 16.59 7.08
CA GLY A 57 -5.31 15.52 7.26
C GLY A 57 -5.26 14.45 6.17
N THR A 58 -4.32 14.54 5.23
CA THR A 58 -4.12 13.56 4.16
C THR A 58 -3.69 12.21 4.75
N LEU A 59 -4.29 11.12 4.29
CA LEU A 59 -3.85 9.76 4.62
C LEU A 59 -2.90 9.27 3.52
N ALA A 60 -1.77 8.71 3.93
CA ALA A 60 -0.87 7.94 3.08
C ALA A 60 -0.99 6.47 3.42
N ILE A 61 -1.20 5.62 2.41
CA ILE A 61 -1.19 4.16 2.54
C ILE A 61 -0.04 3.63 1.71
N ALA A 62 0.84 2.84 2.31
CA ALA A 62 1.90 2.12 1.62
C ALA A 62 1.66 0.60 1.73
N TRP A 63 2.14 -0.15 0.74
CA TRP A 63 2.15 -1.62 0.74
C TRP A 63 3.28 -2.09 -0.17
N PHE A 64 3.72 -3.34 -0.04
CA PHE A 64 4.54 -3.91 -1.11
C PHE A 64 3.67 -4.55 -2.17
N THR A 65 4.09 -4.48 -3.43
CA THR A 65 3.39 -5.02 -4.61
C THR A 65 4.36 -5.79 -5.50
N GLY A 66 3.87 -6.87 -6.10
CA GLY A 66 4.73 -7.91 -6.71
C GLY A 66 4.70 -9.21 -5.90
N GLY A 67 5.45 -10.20 -6.35
CA GLY A 67 5.60 -11.47 -5.64
C GLY A 67 6.39 -11.30 -4.34
N GLU A 68 5.90 -11.89 -3.26
CA GLU A 68 6.62 -11.90 -1.99
C GLU A 68 7.93 -12.68 -2.14
N ASN A 69 9.04 -12.08 -1.70
CA ASN A 69 10.40 -12.59 -1.87
C ASN A 69 10.87 -12.71 -3.33
N GLU A 70 10.11 -12.22 -4.32
CA GLU A 70 10.51 -12.27 -5.73
C GLU A 70 11.32 -11.02 -6.15
N PRO A 71 12.17 -11.14 -7.19
CA PRO A 71 12.84 -10.00 -7.80
C PRO A 71 11.87 -8.90 -8.23
N ASN A 72 12.27 -7.65 -8.00
CA ASN A 72 11.51 -6.45 -8.35
C ASN A 72 10.17 -6.32 -7.61
N CYS A 73 10.01 -6.95 -6.44
CA CYS A 73 8.96 -6.57 -5.50
C CYS A 73 9.23 -5.15 -5.00
N SER A 74 8.19 -4.32 -4.95
CA SER A 74 8.31 -2.86 -4.83
C SER A 74 7.40 -2.32 -3.76
N ILE A 75 7.74 -1.14 -3.24
CA ILE A 75 6.84 -0.40 -2.36
C ILE A 75 5.96 0.53 -3.21
N ALA A 76 4.65 0.39 -3.06
CA ALA A 76 3.65 1.27 -3.61
C ALA A 76 3.07 2.18 -2.52
N LEU A 77 2.57 3.34 -2.93
CA LEU A 77 1.88 4.29 -2.07
C LEU A 77 0.66 4.87 -2.78
N SER A 78 -0.38 5.16 -2.01
CA SER A 78 -1.57 5.91 -2.43
C SER A 78 -1.94 6.92 -1.35
N LEU A 79 -2.46 8.06 -1.79
CA LEU A 79 -2.91 9.17 -0.96
C LEU A 79 -4.44 9.31 -1.00
N LEU A 80 -5.03 9.61 0.15
CA LEU A 80 -6.37 10.17 0.28
C LEU A 80 -6.26 11.57 0.88
N HIS A 81 -6.43 12.58 0.02
CA HIS A 81 -6.45 13.98 0.45
C HIS A 81 -7.69 14.30 1.28
N ILE A 82 -7.57 15.24 2.20
CA ILE A 82 -8.71 15.71 3.00
C ILE A 82 -9.85 16.19 2.09
N GLY A 83 -11.07 15.76 2.40
CA GLY A 83 -12.27 16.07 1.59
C GLY A 83 -12.40 15.26 0.30
N SER A 84 -11.40 14.47 -0.10
CA SER A 84 -11.54 13.52 -1.21
C SER A 84 -12.37 12.31 -0.78
N GLN A 85 -13.10 11.73 -1.74
CA GLN A 85 -13.77 10.43 -1.59
C GLN A 85 -13.07 9.32 -2.39
N GLN A 86 -11.88 9.60 -2.93
CA GLN A 86 -11.16 8.66 -3.76
C GLN A 86 -9.66 8.70 -3.45
N PHE A 87 -9.07 7.52 -3.29
CA PHE A 87 -7.64 7.32 -3.23
C PHE A 87 -7.00 7.59 -4.60
N THR A 88 -5.83 8.20 -4.61
CA THR A 88 -5.01 8.31 -5.82
C THR A 88 -4.57 6.92 -6.30
N PRO A 89 -4.28 6.72 -7.60
CA PRO A 89 -3.70 5.47 -8.06
C PRO A 89 -2.42 5.11 -7.30
N GLY A 90 -2.19 3.82 -7.06
CA GLY A 90 -0.94 3.36 -6.45
C GLY A 90 0.25 3.74 -7.31
N VAL A 91 1.26 4.39 -6.72
CA VAL A 91 2.52 4.73 -7.39
C VAL A 91 3.68 4.01 -6.72
N ILE A 92 4.64 3.54 -7.50
CA ILE A 92 5.86 2.92 -6.96
C ILE A 92 6.76 4.01 -6.40
N VAL A 93 7.11 3.90 -5.11
CA VAL A 93 7.96 4.87 -4.40
C VAL A 93 9.33 4.29 -4.04
N SER A 94 9.48 2.96 -4.10
CA SER A 94 10.79 2.31 -3.96
C SER A 94 10.82 0.99 -4.72
N GLU A 95 11.78 0.86 -5.64
CA GLU A 95 12.08 -0.37 -6.37
C GLU A 95 13.59 -0.48 -6.55
N ARG A 96 14.11 -1.69 -6.39
CA ARG A 96 15.50 -2.01 -6.66
C ARG A 96 15.56 -3.23 -7.57
N ALA A 97 16.26 -3.10 -8.69
CA ALA A 97 16.37 -4.17 -9.66
C ALA A 97 16.95 -5.44 -9.03
N ASN A 98 16.28 -6.58 -9.20
CA ASN A 98 16.61 -7.89 -8.62
C ASN A 98 16.39 -8.03 -7.10
N TYR A 99 15.96 -6.98 -6.40
CA TYR A 99 15.66 -7.04 -4.97
C TYR A 99 14.15 -7.17 -4.71
N SER A 100 13.80 -7.69 -3.55
CA SER A 100 12.44 -7.72 -3.01
C SER A 100 12.34 -6.65 -1.93
N ASN A 101 11.63 -5.56 -2.19
CA ASN A 101 11.35 -4.51 -1.21
C ASN A 101 10.01 -4.80 -0.51
N GLN A 102 9.99 -4.84 0.82
CA GLN A 102 8.86 -5.32 1.60
C GLN A 102 8.64 -4.54 2.91
N ASN A 103 7.49 -4.76 3.54
CA ASN A 103 7.15 -4.27 4.88
C ASN A 103 7.34 -2.76 5.07
N PRO A 104 6.66 -1.92 4.27
CA PRO A 104 6.79 -0.48 4.44
C PRO A 104 6.28 -0.02 5.81
N VAL A 105 7.00 0.90 6.43
CA VAL A 105 6.62 1.62 7.65
C VAL A 105 6.64 3.11 7.38
N LEU A 106 5.47 3.75 7.44
CA LEU A 106 5.32 5.20 7.26
C LEU A 106 5.46 5.95 8.59
N PHE A 107 6.10 7.11 8.53
CA PHE A 107 6.18 8.06 9.63
C PHE A 107 6.10 9.50 9.12
N TRP A 108 5.12 10.25 9.61
CA TRP A 108 5.03 11.68 9.37
C TRP A 108 5.71 12.45 10.51
N ASP A 109 6.77 13.19 10.19
CA ASP A 109 7.43 14.07 11.14
C ASP A 109 6.71 15.44 11.19
N ASN A 110 5.99 15.69 12.28
CA ASN A 110 5.28 16.96 12.47
C ASN A 110 6.20 18.17 12.65
N GLN A 111 7.48 17.99 13.01
CA GLN A 111 8.42 19.10 13.16
C GLN A 111 9.01 19.52 11.82
N THR A 112 9.46 18.56 11.02
CA THR A 112 10.09 18.82 9.72
C THR A 112 9.12 18.85 8.55
N GLN A 113 7.89 18.34 8.75
CA GLN A 113 6.88 18.17 7.71
C GLN A 113 7.36 17.27 6.56
N ILE A 114 8.14 16.23 6.90
CA ILE A 114 8.65 15.23 5.98
C ILE A 114 7.92 13.91 6.23
N LEU A 115 7.46 13.27 5.16
CA LEU A 115 6.96 11.90 5.20
C LEU A 115 8.11 10.94 4.96
N HIS A 116 8.44 10.13 5.96
CA HIS A 116 9.44 9.08 5.88
C HIS A 116 8.76 7.73 5.58
N LEU A 117 9.42 6.91 4.77
CA LEU A 117 9.08 5.51 4.56
C LEU A 117 10.33 4.68 4.73
N TYR A 118 10.28 3.77 5.70
CA TYR A 118 11.27 2.72 5.89
C TYR A 118 10.72 1.42 5.31
N HIS A 119 11.59 0.58 4.77
CA HIS A 119 11.19 -0.74 4.31
C HIS A 119 12.37 -1.72 4.31
N SER A 120 12.09 -2.99 4.57
CA SER A 120 13.03 -4.08 4.33
C SER A 120 13.34 -4.26 2.84
N SER A 121 14.56 -4.70 2.52
CA SER A 121 14.99 -5.06 1.17
C SER A 121 16.04 -6.17 1.21
N GLN A 122 15.83 -7.21 0.40
CA GLN A 122 16.71 -8.38 0.25
C GLN A 122 16.85 -8.75 -1.23
N LEU A 123 17.88 -9.51 -1.59
CA LEU A 123 17.96 -10.06 -2.95
C LEU A 123 16.75 -10.98 -3.19
N GLY A 124 16.12 -10.87 -4.36
CA GLY A 124 15.00 -11.74 -4.73
C GLY A 124 15.40 -13.22 -4.69
N ASN A 125 14.50 -14.06 -4.21
CA ASN A 125 14.64 -15.51 -4.01
C ASN A 125 15.74 -15.92 -3.01
N ALA A 126 16.43 -14.98 -2.36
CA ALA A 126 17.49 -15.28 -1.39
C ALA A 126 16.96 -15.46 0.05
N GLY A 127 15.66 -15.22 0.27
CA GLY A 127 15.07 -15.15 1.60
C GLY A 127 15.57 -13.96 2.42
N GLU A 128 15.14 -13.90 3.67
CA GLU A 128 15.17 -12.69 4.48
C GLU A 128 16.44 -12.53 5.32
N ILE A 129 17.32 -13.54 5.33
CA ILE A 129 18.52 -13.58 6.18
C ILE A 129 19.51 -12.43 5.91
N ASN A 130 19.51 -11.89 4.69
CA ASN A 130 20.36 -10.79 4.25
C ASN A 130 19.60 -9.48 4.05
N SER A 131 18.38 -9.38 4.60
CA SER A 131 17.59 -8.16 4.54
C SER A 131 18.25 -7.00 5.27
N GLN A 132 18.00 -5.81 4.77
CA GLN A 132 18.43 -4.53 5.34
C GLN A 132 17.26 -3.55 5.30
N ILE A 133 17.30 -2.52 6.15
CA ILE A 133 16.31 -1.43 6.10
C ILE A 133 16.80 -0.34 5.15
N TRP A 134 15.91 0.08 4.27
CA TRP A 134 16.08 1.14 3.31
C TRP A 134 15.11 2.27 3.63
N HIS A 135 15.47 3.48 3.20
CA HIS A 135 14.70 4.69 3.48
C HIS A 135 14.47 5.49 2.19
N VAL A 136 13.23 5.95 2.04
CA VAL A 136 12.85 7.01 1.11
C VAL A 136 12.04 8.06 1.87
N GLN A 137 12.03 9.28 1.37
CA GLN A 137 11.26 10.37 1.99
C GLN A 137 10.62 11.27 0.94
N SER A 138 9.51 11.89 1.33
CA SER A 138 8.82 12.92 0.58
C SER A 138 8.79 14.22 1.38
N LYS A 139 9.15 15.32 0.72
CA LYS A 139 9.13 16.69 1.26
C LYS A 139 7.89 17.49 0.82
N ASP A 140 7.00 16.85 0.08
CA ASP A 140 5.81 17.43 -0.54
C ASP A 140 4.57 16.55 -0.29
N GLN A 141 4.49 15.96 0.90
CA GLN A 141 3.33 15.22 1.40
C GLN A 141 2.95 13.99 0.54
N GLY A 142 3.97 13.26 0.10
CA GLY A 142 3.83 11.99 -0.61
C GLY A 142 3.73 12.11 -2.13
N VAL A 143 3.89 13.30 -2.70
CA VAL A 143 3.79 13.54 -4.15
C VAL A 143 5.05 13.10 -4.89
N THR A 144 6.23 13.50 -4.40
CA THR A 144 7.53 13.07 -4.93
C THR A 144 8.38 12.43 -3.83
N TRP A 145 9.28 11.54 -4.25
CA TRP A 145 10.09 10.72 -3.35
C TRP A 145 11.57 10.81 -3.71
N SER A 146 12.42 10.76 -2.69
CA SER A 146 13.87 10.63 -2.87
C SER A 146 14.24 9.29 -3.50
N THR A 147 15.46 9.18 -4.02
CA THR A 147 16.09 7.88 -4.26
C THR A 147 16.13 7.08 -2.96
N ALA A 148 15.93 5.76 -3.06
CA ALA A 148 16.05 4.85 -1.93
C ALA A 148 17.52 4.67 -1.54
N GLU A 149 17.79 4.80 -0.24
CA GLU A 149 19.13 4.65 0.32
C GLU A 149 19.13 3.64 1.48
N PRO A 150 20.24 2.93 1.74
CA PRO A 150 20.36 2.08 2.92
C PRO A 150 20.27 2.93 4.20
N PHE A 151 19.44 2.49 5.14
CA PHE A 151 19.28 3.14 6.45
C PHE A 151 19.90 2.33 7.57
N TYR A 152 19.63 1.03 7.62
CA TYR A 152 20.20 0.12 8.62
C TYR A 152 20.58 -1.21 7.97
N THR A 153 21.87 -1.48 7.91
CA THR A 153 22.45 -2.52 7.04
C THR A 153 22.84 -3.80 7.78
N MET A 154 22.44 -3.97 9.03
CA MET A 154 22.64 -5.24 9.73
C MET A 154 21.85 -6.33 9.01
N SER A 155 22.51 -7.43 8.68
CA SER A 155 21.89 -8.57 7.98
C SER A 155 20.72 -9.13 8.77
N GLY A 156 19.59 -9.37 8.10
CA GLY A 156 18.39 -9.92 8.73
C GLY A 156 17.52 -8.86 9.41
N SER A 157 17.70 -7.58 9.07
CA SER A 157 16.91 -6.50 9.64
C SER A 157 15.55 -6.37 8.94
N PHE A 158 14.49 -6.40 9.75
CA PHE A 158 13.10 -6.24 9.32
C PHE A 158 12.40 -5.14 10.12
N ASP A 159 11.62 -4.32 9.43
CA ASP A 159 10.70 -3.36 10.02
C ASP A 159 9.25 -3.84 9.86
N ARG A 160 8.44 -3.63 10.89
CA ARG A 160 7.01 -3.99 10.88
C ARG A 160 6.13 -3.02 11.66
N ASN A 161 6.70 -2.31 12.61
CA ASN A 161 6.02 -1.33 13.44
C ASN A 161 6.81 -0.03 13.47
N ARG A 162 6.14 1.07 13.78
CA ARG A 162 6.81 2.34 14.06
C ARG A 162 7.74 2.17 15.26
N ILE A 163 8.98 2.60 15.12
CA ILE A 163 10.02 2.51 16.17
C ILE A 163 10.06 3.79 17.03
N ILE A 164 9.36 4.85 16.61
CA ILE A 164 9.42 6.21 17.17
C ILE A 164 8.08 6.72 17.70
#